data_AF-A0AAE0QS68-F1
#
_entry.id   AF-A0AAE0QS68-F1
#
_cell.length_a   1.000
_cell.length_b   1.000
_cell.length_c   1.000
_cell.angle_alpha   90.00
_cell.angle_beta   90.00
_cell.angle_gamma   90.00
#
_symmetry.space_group_name_H-M   'P 1'
#
loop_
_entity.id
_entity.type
_entity.pdbx_description
1 polymer ?
#
loop_
_entity_poly.entity_id
_entity_poly.type
_entity_poly.pdbx_seq_one_letter_code
_entity_poly.pdbx_strand_id
1 'polypeptide(L)'
;MRFEWYFIDTTKEERRAESDMASECCLSVTKYFLFLFNLIFFLLGLFLLGFGLWIRYSETGFLISAHLYLPLSLFSYLLVISGSVTLLLGFFGSIGALKEVKCMLATYFILLTVLLAAQIIGTVLLFTQRSVFENSVDDHVVELIKSYEKNNTSHFQESIEILQRTNCKQMIKNWLDAHIMIILGVVLALAVAEILNM
;
A
#
# COMPACT_ATOMS: atom_id res chain seq x y z
N MET A 1 -21.66 46.73 -37.09
CA MET A 1 -22.45 45.74 -36.32
C MET A 1 -22.17 44.29 -36.73
N ARG A 2 -22.36 43.84 -37.98
CA ARG A 2 -22.14 42.41 -38.36
C ARG A 2 -20.68 41.92 -38.26
N PHE A 3 -19.70 42.82 -38.43
CA PHE A 3 -18.26 42.51 -38.28
C PHE A 3 -17.83 42.27 -36.82
N GLU A 4 -18.42 42.98 -35.86
CA GLU A 4 -18.16 42.78 -34.41
C GLU A 4 -18.62 41.39 -33.94
N TRP A 5 -19.77 40.91 -34.43
CA TRP A 5 -20.29 39.59 -34.09
C TRP A 5 -19.40 38.46 -34.62
N TYR A 6 -18.85 38.60 -35.83
CA TYR A 6 -17.94 37.59 -36.40
C TYR A 6 -16.65 37.49 -35.57
N PHE A 7 -16.07 38.64 -35.19
CA PHE A 7 -14.85 38.71 -34.38
C PHE A 7 -15.04 38.18 -32.94
N ILE A 8 -16.21 38.42 -32.34
CA ILE A 8 -16.56 37.87 -31.02
C ILE A 8 -16.74 36.34 -31.07
N ASP A 9 -17.25 35.80 -32.18
CA ASP A 9 -17.44 34.35 -32.36
C ASP A 9 -16.09 33.64 -32.55
N THR A 10 -15.21 34.19 -33.39
CA THR A 10 -13.86 33.64 -33.62
C THR A 10 -13.02 33.62 -32.34
N THR A 11 -13.06 34.71 -31.55
CA THR A 11 -12.35 34.78 -30.25
C THR A 11 -12.95 33.88 -29.17
N LYS A 12 -14.22 33.47 -29.30
CA LYS A 12 -14.85 32.49 -28.41
C LYS A 12 -14.44 31.06 -28.76
N GLU A 13 -14.35 30.73 -30.04
CA GLU A 13 -13.86 29.42 -30.50
C GLU A 13 -12.37 29.23 -30.20
N GLU A 14 -11.56 30.27 -30.41
CA GLU A 14 -10.11 30.22 -30.16
C GLU A 14 -9.80 30.07 -28.66
N ARG A 15 -10.53 30.76 -27.78
CA ARG A 15 -10.44 30.53 -26.33
C ARG A 15 -10.93 29.16 -25.87
N ARG A 16 -11.94 28.59 -26.55
CA ARG A 16 -12.43 27.23 -26.25
C ARG A 16 -11.42 26.17 -26.69
N ALA A 17 -10.80 26.35 -27.86
CA ALA A 17 -9.72 25.47 -28.34
C ALA A 17 -8.46 25.55 -27.48
N GLU A 18 -8.10 26.74 -26.97
CA GLU A 18 -6.98 26.91 -26.04
C GLU A 18 -7.27 26.28 -24.67
N SER A 19 -8.51 26.41 -24.15
CA SER A 19 -8.91 25.72 -22.92
C SER A 19 -9.00 24.21 -23.08
N ASP A 20 -9.45 23.74 -24.25
CA ASP A 20 -9.57 22.31 -24.56
C ASP A 20 -8.17 21.69 -24.76
N MET A 21 -7.25 22.33 -25.48
CA MET A 21 -5.85 21.88 -25.60
C MET A 21 -5.12 21.86 -24.24
N ALA A 22 -5.29 22.89 -23.42
CA ALA A 22 -4.67 22.95 -22.10
C ALA A 22 -5.22 21.87 -21.16
N SER A 23 -6.53 21.61 -21.23
CA SER A 23 -7.21 20.54 -20.47
C SER A 23 -6.76 19.16 -20.94
N GLU A 24 -6.68 18.91 -22.25
CA GLU A 24 -6.21 17.63 -22.81
C GLU A 24 -4.74 17.35 -22.50
N CYS A 25 -3.88 18.38 -22.50
CA CYS A 25 -2.48 18.25 -22.11
C CYS A 25 -2.35 17.92 -20.62
N CYS A 26 -3.09 18.62 -19.75
CA CYS A 26 -3.09 18.38 -18.31
C CYS A 26 -3.64 16.99 -17.93
N LEU A 27 -4.71 16.55 -18.59
CA LEU A 27 -5.28 15.22 -18.44
C LEU A 27 -4.34 14.11 -18.93
N SER A 28 -3.62 14.32 -20.04
CA SER A 28 -2.64 13.36 -20.55
C SER A 28 -1.43 13.21 -19.63
N VAL A 29 -0.90 14.32 -19.10
CA VAL A 29 0.22 14.29 -18.15
C VAL A 29 -0.17 13.54 -16.88
N THR A 30 -1.36 13.81 -16.35
CA THR A 30 -1.86 13.17 -15.12
C THR A 30 -2.05 11.66 -15.30
N LYS A 31 -2.64 11.23 -16.42
CA LYS A 31 -2.79 9.80 -16.76
C LYS A 31 -1.43 9.09 -16.87
N TYR A 32 -0.46 9.72 -17.53
CA TYR A 32 0.88 9.16 -17.68
C TYR A 32 1.62 9.05 -16.34
N PHE A 33 1.50 10.07 -15.49
CA PHE A 33 2.09 10.09 -14.17
C PHE A 33 1.51 9.00 -13.25
N LEU A 34 0.19 8.81 -13.28
CA LEU A 34 -0.51 7.72 -12.58
C LEU A 34 -0.08 6.34 -13.06
N PHE A 35 0.03 6.15 -14.38
CA PHE A 35 0.52 4.89 -14.94
C PHE A 35 1.94 4.58 -14.49
N LEU A 36 2.84 5.57 -14.57
CA LEU A 36 4.22 5.45 -14.13
C LEU A 36 4.31 5.13 -12.62
N PHE A 37 3.56 5.84 -11.79
CA PHE A 37 3.54 5.62 -10.35
C PHE A 37 3.05 4.22 -10.01
N ASN A 38 1.91 3.78 -10.58
CA ASN A 38 1.39 2.43 -10.39
C ASN A 38 2.35 1.34 -10.89
N LEU A 39 3.09 1.59 -11.98
CA LEU A 39 4.13 0.70 -12.47
C LEU A 39 5.30 0.58 -11.48
N ILE A 40 5.72 1.69 -10.87
CA ILE A 40 6.77 1.69 -9.83
C ILE A 40 6.29 0.90 -8.61
N PHE A 41 5.04 1.08 -8.14
CA PHE A 41 4.50 0.28 -7.05
C PHE A 41 4.41 -1.21 -7.38
N PHE A 42 4.06 -1.55 -8.62
CA PHE A 42 4.05 -2.93 -9.08
C PHE A 42 5.45 -3.55 -9.01
N LEU A 43 6.48 -2.84 -9.51
CA LEU A 43 7.88 -3.28 -9.44
C LEU A 43 8.39 -3.38 -8.00
N LEU A 44 8.05 -2.42 -7.14
CA LEU A 44 8.36 -2.47 -5.71
C LEU A 44 7.68 -3.66 -5.03
N GLY A 45 6.41 -3.93 -5.33
CA GLY A 45 5.69 -5.10 -4.82
C GLY A 45 6.36 -6.40 -5.23
N LEU A 46 6.80 -6.51 -6.49
CA LEU A 46 7.53 -7.66 -7.00
C LEU A 46 8.89 -7.83 -6.28
N PHE A 47 9.61 -6.73 -6.06
CA PHE A 47 10.87 -6.73 -5.32
C PHE A 47 10.68 -7.15 -3.85
N LEU A 48 9.69 -6.59 -3.15
CA LEU A 48 9.38 -6.93 -1.76
C LEU A 48 8.94 -8.38 -1.61
N LEU A 49 8.10 -8.89 -2.52
CA LEU A 49 7.67 -10.28 -2.53
C LEU A 49 8.85 -11.20 -2.83
N GLY A 50 9.67 -10.88 -3.82
CA GLY A 50 10.88 -11.63 -4.17
C GLY A 50 11.89 -11.66 -3.02
N PHE A 51 12.11 -10.54 -2.35
CA PHE A 51 13.01 -10.45 -1.19
C PHE A 51 12.44 -11.18 0.03
N GLY A 52 11.13 -11.08 0.28
CA GLY A 52 10.46 -11.83 1.35
C GLY A 52 10.52 -13.34 1.14
N LEU A 53 10.31 -13.82 -0.09
CA LEU A 53 10.50 -15.22 -0.46
C LEU A 53 11.96 -15.63 -0.38
N TRP A 54 12.90 -14.78 -0.80
CA TRP A 54 14.34 -15.04 -0.68
C TRP A 54 14.75 -15.28 0.77
N ILE A 55 14.28 -14.46 1.71
CA ILE A 55 14.56 -14.66 3.15
C ILE A 55 13.95 -15.98 3.65
N ARG A 56 12.78 -16.37 3.13
CA ARG A 56 12.10 -17.60 3.54
C ARG A 56 12.73 -18.87 2.98
N TYR A 57 13.23 -18.82 1.74
CA TYR A 57 13.86 -19.94 1.05
C TYR A 57 15.37 -20.02 1.27
N SER A 58 16.00 -18.90 1.64
CA SER A 58 17.35 -18.93 2.18
C SER A 58 17.27 -19.69 3.47
N GLU A 59 17.59 -20.99 3.42
CA GLU A 59 17.89 -21.77 4.59
C GLU A 59 18.97 -20.98 5.33
N THR A 60 18.55 -20.23 6.34
CA THR A 60 19.43 -19.50 7.23
C THR A 60 20.09 -20.55 8.08
N GLY A 61 21.10 -21.17 7.46
CA GLY A 61 22.05 -22.06 8.09
C GLY A 61 22.60 -21.35 9.31
N PHE A 62 22.23 -21.89 10.46
CA PHE A 62 23.10 -22.17 11.58
C PHE A 62 23.69 -21.00 12.40
N LEU A 63 23.64 -19.73 11.96
CA LEU A 63 24.37 -18.64 12.64
C LEU A 63 23.50 -17.48 13.17
N ILE A 64 22.18 -17.53 13.04
CA ILE A 64 21.31 -16.54 13.69
C ILE A 64 20.97 -17.08 15.07
N SER A 65 21.58 -16.49 16.11
CA SER A 65 21.26 -16.78 17.50
C SER A 65 19.74 -16.82 17.70
N ALA A 66 19.24 -17.80 18.47
CA ALA A 66 17.81 -18.05 18.70
C ALA A 66 16.99 -16.80 19.07
N HIS A 67 17.64 -15.76 19.58
CA HIS A 67 17.03 -14.48 19.90
C HIS A 67 16.57 -13.65 18.68
N LEU A 68 17.23 -13.79 17.52
CA LEU A 68 16.98 -12.96 16.33
C LEU A 68 16.23 -13.68 15.19
N TYR A 69 16.06 -15.01 15.29
CA TYR A 69 15.38 -15.81 14.27
C TYR A 69 13.88 -15.52 14.16
N LEU A 70 13.22 -15.37 15.32
CA LEU A 70 11.79 -15.06 15.42
C LEU A 70 11.41 -13.69 14.83
N PRO A 71 12.09 -12.57 15.15
CA PRO A 71 11.77 -11.28 14.53
C PRO A 71 12.06 -11.27 13.01
N LEU A 72 13.08 -12.01 12.53
CA LEU A 72 13.35 -12.13 11.09
C LEU A 72 12.23 -12.87 10.35
N SER A 73 11.72 -13.96 10.92
CA SER A 73 10.63 -14.73 10.32
C SER A 73 9.36 -13.89 10.20
N LEU A 74 9.01 -13.13 11.24
CA LEU A 74 7.88 -12.20 11.21
C LEU A 74 8.07 -11.10 10.17
N PHE A 75 9.28 -10.52 10.09
CA PHE A 75 9.58 -9.51 9.08
C PHE A 75 9.46 -10.06 7.65
N SER A 76 9.91 -11.29 7.41
CA SER A 76 9.75 -11.98 6.12
C SER A 76 8.28 -12.17 5.75
N TYR A 77 7.44 -12.53 6.73
CA TYR A 77 6.02 -12.77 6.50
C TYR A 77 5.27 -11.47 6.20
N LEU A 78 5.59 -10.40 6.94
CA LEU A 78 5.08 -9.06 6.67
C LEU A 78 5.50 -8.56 5.28
N LEU A 79 6.75 -8.75 4.88
CA LEU A 79 7.25 -8.41 3.54
C LEU A 79 6.48 -9.15 2.43
N VAL A 80 6.23 -10.44 2.60
CA VAL A 80 5.48 -11.26 1.63
C VAL A 80 4.03 -10.79 1.54
N ILE A 81 3.35 -10.55 2.67
CA ILE A 81 1.96 -10.06 2.67
C ILE A 81 1.89 -8.67 2.03
N SER A 82 2.70 -7.72 2.51
CA SER A 82 2.67 -6.35 1.99
C SER A 82 3.06 -6.29 0.52
N GLY A 83 4.06 -7.09 0.11
CA GLY A 83 4.48 -7.22 -1.28
C GLY A 83 3.37 -7.77 -2.18
N SER A 84 2.68 -8.82 -1.73
CA SER A 84 1.55 -9.43 -2.46
C SER A 84 0.40 -8.43 -2.65
N VAL A 85 0.01 -7.71 -1.59
CA VAL A 85 -1.05 -6.69 -1.66
C VAL A 85 -0.65 -5.55 -2.59
N THR A 86 0.58 -5.03 -2.46
CA THR A 86 1.09 -3.94 -3.30
C THR A 86 1.15 -4.35 -4.78
N LEU A 87 1.55 -5.59 -5.06
CA LEU A 87 1.60 -6.14 -6.41
C LEU A 87 0.20 -6.28 -7.04
N LEU A 88 -0.78 -6.77 -6.27
CA LEU A 88 -2.18 -6.86 -6.74
C LEU A 88 -2.75 -5.46 -7.02
N LEU A 89 -2.54 -4.51 -6.12
CA LEU A 89 -2.99 -3.12 -6.32
C LEU A 89 -2.33 -2.48 -7.54
N GLY A 90 -1.02 -2.68 -7.75
CA GLY A 90 -0.30 -2.20 -8.93
C GLY A 90 -0.78 -2.84 -10.24
N PHE A 91 -1.15 -4.13 -10.21
CA PHE A 91 -1.73 -4.82 -11.37
C PHE A 91 -3.12 -4.30 -11.73
N PHE A 92 -4.00 -4.10 -10.75
CA PHE A 92 -5.31 -3.48 -10.99
C PHE A 92 -5.18 -2.02 -11.45
N GLY A 93 -4.22 -1.26 -10.89
CA GLY A 93 -3.95 0.11 -11.30
C GLY A 93 -3.45 0.23 -12.74
N SER A 94 -2.59 -0.68 -13.18
CA SER A 94 -2.07 -0.72 -14.56
C SER A 94 -3.14 -1.19 -15.57
N ILE A 95 -4.04 -2.11 -15.21
CA ILE A 95 -5.20 -2.46 -16.05
C ILE A 95 -6.15 -1.26 -16.23
N GLY A 96 -6.36 -0.47 -15.17
CA GLY A 96 -7.19 0.73 -15.22
C GLY A 96 -6.66 1.82 -16.16
N ALA A 97 -5.34 1.88 -16.34
CA ALA A 97 -4.68 2.89 -17.19
C ALA A 97 -4.74 2.57 -18.69
N LEU A 98 -4.91 1.31 -19.10
CA LEU A 98 -4.76 0.87 -20.50
C LEU A 98 -6.01 0.99 -21.37
N LYS A 99 -7.21 1.23 -20.82
CA LYS A 99 -8.46 1.21 -21.61
C LYS A 99 -8.88 2.59 -22.09
N GLU A 100 -8.49 2.99 -23.29
CA GLU A 100 -8.83 4.28 -23.93
C GLU A 100 -10.27 4.29 -24.52
N VAL A 101 -11.29 4.30 -23.67
CA VAL A 101 -12.72 4.42 -24.04
C VAL A 101 -13.46 5.30 -23.02
N LYS A 102 -14.66 5.82 -23.28
CA LYS A 102 -15.46 6.59 -22.26
C LYS A 102 -15.65 5.87 -20.92
N CYS A 103 -15.52 4.54 -20.93
CA CYS A 103 -15.46 3.70 -19.73
C CYS A 103 -14.21 3.96 -18.85
N MET A 104 -13.12 4.51 -19.40
CA MET A 104 -11.85 4.79 -18.71
C MET A 104 -12.01 5.81 -17.59
N LEU A 105 -12.69 6.93 -17.86
CA LEU A 105 -12.90 7.98 -16.87
C LEU A 105 -13.77 7.45 -15.73
N ALA A 106 -14.80 6.65 -16.07
CA ALA A 106 -15.64 5.97 -15.09
C ALA A 106 -14.85 4.93 -14.27
N THR A 107 -14.01 4.12 -14.91
CA THR A 107 -13.20 3.10 -14.25
C THR A 107 -12.17 3.74 -13.32
N TYR A 108 -11.57 4.84 -13.76
CA TYR A 108 -10.63 5.63 -12.97
C TYR A 108 -11.30 6.24 -11.73
N PHE A 109 -12.50 6.82 -11.89
CA PHE A 109 -13.27 7.36 -10.77
C PHE A 109 -13.68 6.26 -9.78
N ILE A 110 -14.11 5.09 -10.28
CA ILE A 110 -14.43 3.91 -9.46
C ILE A 110 -13.18 3.43 -8.71
N LEU A 111 -12.03 3.36 -9.37
CA LEU A 111 -10.77 2.92 -8.76
C LEU A 111 -10.35 3.88 -7.64
N LEU A 112 -10.35 5.19 -7.88
CA LEU A 112 -10.05 6.19 -6.85
C LEU A 112 -11.05 6.11 -5.69
N THR A 113 -12.34 5.90 -5.98
CA THR A 113 -13.37 5.75 -4.94
C THR A 113 -13.09 4.54 -4.05
N VAL A 114 -12.71 3.41 -4.66
CA VAL A 114 -12.39 2.18 -3.92
C VAL A 114 -11.13 2.35 -3.09
N LEU A 115 -10.10 3.02 -3.61
CA LEU A 115 -8.87 3.32 -2.87
C LEU A 115 -9.13 4.22 -1.67
N LEU A 116 -9.92 5.29 -1.85
CA LEU A 116 -10.31 6.20 -0.78
C LEU A 116 -11.14 5.47 0.28
N ALA A 117 -12.13 4.66 -0.13
CA ALA A 117 -12.90 3.84 0.80
C ALA A 117 -12.01 2.85 1.58
N ALA A 118 -11.06 2.21 0.91
CA ALA A 118 -10.11 1.29 1.55
C ALA A 118 -9.19 2.02 2.56
N GLN A 119 -8.73 3.24 2.25
CA GLN A 119 -7.95 4.06 3.19
C GLN A 119 -8.76 4.42 4.43
N ILE A 120 -10.03 4.84 4.26
CA ILE A 120 -10.89 5.19 5.39
C ILE A 120 -11.19 3.95 6.24
N ILE A 121 -11.61 2.83 5.62
CA ILE A 121 -11.90 1.58 6.33
C ILE A 121 -10.64 1.08 7.04
N GLY A 122 -9.50 1.03 6.35
CA GLY A 122 -8.22 0.59 6.91
C GLY A 122 -7.79 1.46 8.08
N THR A 123 -7.92 2.78 7.98
CA THR A 123 -7.57 3.71 9.06
C THR A 123 -8.47 3.55 10.27
N VAL A 124 -9.79 3.43 10.06
CA VAL A 124 -10.77 3.23 11.14
C VAL A 124 -10.57 1.88 11.83
N LEU A 125 -10.31 0.81 11.07
CA LEU A 125 -9.99 -0.50 11.62
C LEU A 125 -8.66 -0.48 12.40
N LEU A 126 -7.62 0.13 11.86
CA LEU A 126 -6.33 0.29 12.56
C LEU A 126 -6.51 1.06 13.87
N PHE A 127 -7.37 2.08 13.89
CA PHE A 127 -7.62 2.90 15.08
C PHE A 127 -8.49 2.20 16.12
N THR A 128 -9.59 1.58 15.69
CA THR A 128 -10.59 0.96 16.58
C THR A 128 -10.14 -0.41 17.07
N GLN A 129 -9.53 -1.19 16.19
CA GLN A 129 -9.15 -2.58 16.42
C GLN A 129 -7.62 -2.74 16.54
N ARG A 130 -6.94 -1.77 17.17
CA ARG A 130 -5.51 -1.87 17.53
C ARG A 130 -5.20 -3.21 18.20
N SER A 131 -6.06 -3.63 19.13
CA SER A 131 -5.94 -4.89 19.86
C SER A 131 -6.13 -6.12 18.97
N VAL A 132 -6.96 -6.06 17.93
CA VAL A 132 -7.14 -7.18 17.00
C VAL A 132 -5.94 -7.31 16.08
N PHE A 133 -5.39 -6.20 15.59
CA PHE A 133 -4.15 -6.22 14.82
C PHE A 133 -3.00 -6.83 15.65
N GLU A 134 -2.88 -6.42 16.91
CA GLU A 134 -1.91 -7.02 17.84
C GLU A 134 -2.15 -8.52 18.02
N ASN A 135 -3.40 -8.96 18.18
CA ASN A 135 -3.75 -10.36 18.38
C ASN A 135 -3.56 -11.21 17.11
N SER A 136 -3.82 -10.68 15.91
CA SER A 136 -3.59 -11.39 14.65
C SER A 136 -2.11 -11.61 14.37
N VAL A 137 -1.26 -10.63 14.72
CA VAL A 137 0.19 -10.84 14.71
C VAL A 137 0.57 -11.90 15.75
N ASP A 138 -0.06 -11.86 16.93
CA ASP A 138 0.19 -12.80 18.02
C ASP A 138 -0.14 -14.26 17.64
N ASP A 139 -1.27 -14.51 16.98
CA ASP A 139 -1.69 -15.85 16.55
C ASP A 139 -0.74 -16.43 15.50
N HIS A 140 -0.31 -15.61 14.53
CA HIS A 140 0.69 -16.02 13.54
C HIS A 140 2.04 -16.33 14.18
N VAL A 141 2.44 -15.58 15.21
CA VAL A 141 3.66 -15.85 16.00
C VAL A 141 3.53 -17.19 16.72
N VAL A 142 2.39 -17.47 17.36
CA VAL A 142 2.13 -18.74 18.08
C VAL A 142 2.26 -19.93 17.13
N GLU A 143 1.66 -19.81 15.95
CA GLU A 143 1.65 -20.90 14.97
C GLU A 143 3.04 -21.20 14.44
N LEU A 144 3.84 -20.16 14.16
CA LEU A 144 5.24 -20.30 13.73
C LEU A 144 6.10 -20.95 14.81
N ILE A 145 5.88 -20.59 16.08
CA ILE A 145 6.58 -21.18 17.23
C ILE A 145 6.20 -22.65 17.41
N LYS A 146 4.91 -22.99 17.41
CA LYS A 146 4.43 -24.38 17.53
C LYS A 146 4.97 -25.28 16.41
N SER A 147 5.05 -24.74 15.19
CA SER A 147 5.64 -25.44 14.05
C SER A 147 7.14 -25.73 14.25
N TYR A 148 7.84 -24.86 14.98
CA TYR A 148 9.25 -25.01 15.33
C TYR A 148 9.46 -25.94 16.54
N GLU A 149 8.63 -25.85 17.56
CA GLU A 149 8.63 -26.68 18.78
C GLU A 149 8.46 -28.17 18.46
N LYS A 150 7.63 -28.49 17.45
CA LYS A 150 7.44 -29.87 16.98
C LYS A 150 8.76 -30.55 16.57
N ASN A 151 9.83 -29.79 16.33
CA ASN A 151 11.14 -30.30 15.93
C ASN A 151 12.24 -30.27 17.04
N ASN A 152 12.08 -29.65 18.22
CA ASN A 152 13.10 -29.66 19.28
C ASN A 152 12.55 -29.43 20.72
N THR A 153 13.25 -30.01 21.72
CA THR A 153 12.87 -30.31 23.12
C THR A 153 12.34 -29.19 24.03
N SER A 154 11.62 -29.59 25.08
CA SER A 154 10.36 -28.97 25.56
C SER A 154 10.35 -28.38 26.98
N HIS A 155 11.39 -27.71 27.48
CA HIS A 155 11.32 -27.16 28.86
C HIS A 155 11.93 -25.76 29.10
N PHE A 156 12.69 -25.19 28.16
CA PHE A 156 13.21 -23.82 28.28
C PHE A 156 12.46 -22.82 27.35
N GLN A 157 11.67 -23.32 26.41
CA GLN A 157 11.04 -22.53 25.34
C GLN A 157 9.94 -21.60 25.84
N GLU A 158 9.08 -22.03 26.76
CA GLU A 158 7.89 -21.28 27.17
C GLU A 158 8.23 -19.88 27.73
N SER A 159 9.35 -19.79 28.45
CA SER A 159 9.88 -18.52 28.98
C SER A 159 10.35 -17.58 27.87
N ILE A 160 10.99 -18.13 26.83
CA ILE A 160 11.48 -17.39 25.66
C ILE A 160 10.31 -16.88 24.81
N GLU A 161 9.25 -17.68 24.66
CA GLU A 161 8.06 -17.33 23.89
C GLU A 161 7.31 -16.14 24.51
N ILE A 162 7.08 -16.17 25.82
CA ILE A 162 6.40 -15.08 26.53
C ILE A 162 7.25 -13.81 26.44
N LEU A 163 8.56 -13.92 26.60
CA LEU A 163 9.48 -12.78 26.54
C LEU A 163 9.52 -12.16 25.13
N GLN A 164 9.63 -12.97 24.08
CA GLN A 164 9.67 -12.51 22.69
C GLN A 164 8.32 -11.94 22.24
N ARG A 165 7.21 -12.56 22.66
CA ARG A 165 5.85 -12.04 22.41
C ARG A 165 5.65 -10.67 23.04
N THR A 166 6.02 -10.55 24.32
CA THR A 166 5.87 -9.30 25.07
C THR A 166 6.76 -8.21 24.47
N ASN A 167 8.00 -8.52 24.12
CA ASN A 167 8.90 -7.58 23.45
C ASN A 167 8.41 -7.17 22.07
N CYS A 168 7.91 -8.10 21.25
CA CYS A 168 7.39 -7.80 19.92
C CYS A 168 6.15 -6.90 20.00
N LYS A 169 5.19 -7.27 20.85
CA LYS A 169 3.97 -6.48 21.08
C LYS A 169 4.29 -5.09 21.60
N GLN A 170 5.22 -4.98 22.56
CA GLN A 170 5.66 -3.70 23.10
C GLN A 170 6.40 -2.87 22.04
N MET A 171 7.24 -3.48 21.21
CA MET A 171 7.97 -2.80 20.15
C MET A 171 7.02 -2.31 19.05
N ILE A 172 6.04 -3.12 18.65
CA ILE A 172 4.99 -2.72 17.71
C ILE A 172 4.16 -1.58 18.30
N LYS A 173 3.69 -1.68 19.54
CA LYS A 173 2.97 -0.60 20.21
C LYS A 173 3.78 0.69 20.26
N ASN A 174 5.01 0.62 20.75
CA ASN A 174 5.87 1.79 20.90
C ASN A 174 6.16 2.45 19.54
N TRP A 175 6.46 1.65 18.51
CA TRP A 175 6.70 2.16 17.17
C TRP A 175 5.42 2.76 16.57
N LEU A 176 4.30 2.07 16.73
CA LEU A 176 3.01 2.50 16.23
C LEU A 176 2.56 3.79 16.91
N ASP A 177 2.65 3.92 18.23
CA ASP A 177 2.31 5.15 18.96
C ASP A 177 3.26 6.30 18.62
N ALA A 178 4.55 6.03 18.40
CA ALA A 178 5.52 7.06 18.00
C ALA A 178 5.28 7.56 16.56
N HIS A 179 4.85 6.68 15.65
CA HIS A 179 4.72 6.98 14.22
C HIS A 179 3.28 7.09 13.72
N ILE A 180 2.26 6.91 14.58
CA ILE A 180 0.83 7.00 14.25
C ILE A 180 0.48 8.34 13.58
N MET A 181 1.08 9.43 14.07
CA MET A 181 0.85 10.78 13.54
C MET A 181 1.41 10.93 12.12
N ILE A 182 2.56 10.30 11.83
CA ILE A 182 3.16 10.29 10.50
C ILE A 182 2.31 9.44 9.56
N ILE A 183 1.87 8.26 9.99
CA ILE A 183 1.00 7.37 9.20
C ILE A 183 -0.31 8.09 8.88
N LEU A 184 -0.96 8.72 9.86
CA LEU A 184 -2.18 9.52 9.63
C LEU A 184 -1.92 10.69 8.69
N GLY A 185 -0.78 11.37 8.83
CA GLY A 185 -0.39 12.46 7.92
C GLY A 185 -0.18 11.98 6.48
N VAL A 186 0.48 10.84 6.29
CA VAL A 186 0.68 10.23 4.96
C VAL A 186 -0.66 9.79 4.36
N VAL A 187 -1.53 9.14 5.14
CA VAL A 187 -2.87 8.74 4.68
C VAL A 187 -3.72 9.97 4.32
N LEU A 188 -3.69 11.02 5.13
CA LEU A 188 -4.39 12.27 4.83
C LEU A 188 -3.87 12.92 3.54
N ALA A 189 -2.55 12.99 3.37
CA ALA A 189 -1.94 13.55 2.17
C ALA A 189 -2.30 12.74 0.92
N LEU A 190 -2.30 11.41 1.02
CA LEU A 190 -2.74 10.51 -0.04
C LEU A 190 -4.22 10.70 -0.36
N ALA A 191 -5.09 10.76 0.65
CA ALA A 191 -6.52 11.01 0.46
C ALA A 191 -6.77 12.37 -0.20
N VAL A 192 -6.06 13.42 0.21
CA VAL A 192 -6.15 14.75 -0.43
C VAL A 192 -5.67 14.71 -1.87
N ALA A 193 -4.59 13.99 -2.16
CA ALA A 193 -4.10 13.80 -3.52
C ALA A 193 -5.11 13.05 -4.38
N GLU A 194 -5.75 11.99 -3.86
CA GLU A 194 -6.81 11.24 -4.54
C GLU A 194 -8.05 12.10 -4.79
N ILE A 195 -8.47 12.92 -3.81
CA ILE A 195 -9.59 13.86 -3.95
C ILE A 195 -9.29 14.96 -4.97
N LEU A 196 -8.06 15.48 -5.01
CA LEU A 196 -7.64 16.48 -5.99
C LEU A 196 -7.60 15.91 -7.42
N ASN A 197 -7.44 14.59 -7.53
CA ASN A 197 -7.28 13.85 -8.77
C ASN A 197 -8.59 13.19 -9.27
N MET A 198 -9.67 13.31 -8.48
CA MET A 198 -11.05 12.93 -8.80
C MET A 198 -11.77 14.03 -9.58
#